data_AF-A0A838SNQ6-F1
#
_entry.id   AF-A0A838SNQ6-F1
#
_cell.length_a   1.000
_cell.length_b   1.000
_cell.length_c   1.000
_cell.angle_alpha   90.00
_cell.angle_beta   90.00
_cell.angle_gamma   90.00
#
_symmetry.space_group_name_H-M   'P 1'
#
loop_
_entity.id
_entity.type
_entity.pdbx_description
1 polymer ?
#
loop_
_entity_poly.entity_id
_entity_poly.type
_entity_poly.pdbx_seq_one_letter_code
_entity_poly.pdbx_strand_id
1 'polypeptide(L)' 'MSGVIAAVIGVLFAVGSYLLLERSVTRVILGFYVLGHAVNLLLLYAGSAPGPPPFTGEQRPAD' A
#
# COMPACT_ATOMS: atom_id res chain seq x y z
N MET A 1 -9.69 13.32 2.63
CA MET A 1 -9.03 11.99 2.70
C MET A 1 -10.03 10.99 3.24
N SER A 2 -10.30 9.90 2.53
CA SER A 2 -11.35 8.93 2.88
C SER A 2 -10.87 7.95 3.95
N GLY A 3 -11.50 7.94 5.13
CA GLY A 3 -11.16 7.06 6.26
C GLY A 3 -11.26 5.56 5.93
N VAL A 4 -11.96 5.19 4.87
CA VAL A 4 -12.06 3.81 4.36
C VAL A 4 -10.69 3.23 4.03
N ILE A 5 -9.79 4.00 3.40
CA ILE A 5 -8.45 3.50 3.02
C ILE A 5 -7.62 3.23 4.27
N ALA A 6 -7.69 4.12 5.27
CA ALA A 6 -7.01 3.92 6.55
C ALA A 6 -7.51 2.64 7.25
N ALA A 7 -8.82 2.39 7.25
CA ALA A 7 -9.38 1.17 7.80
C ALA A 7 -8.92 -0.09 7.04
N VAL A 8 -8.89 -0.04 5.70
CA VAL A 8 -8.39 -1.15 4.86
C VAL A 8 -6.92 -1.44 5.17
N ILE A 9 -6.07 -0.42 5.25
CA ILE A 9 -4.64 -0.58 5.62
C ILE A 9 -4.52 -1.25 6.98
N GLY A 10 -5.28 -0.78 7.99
CA GLY A 10 -5.28 -1.36 9.33
C GLY A 10 -5.70 -2.83 9.35
N VAL A 11 -6.75 -3.19 8.61
CA VAL A 11 -7.21 -4.58 8.48
C VAL A 11 -6.15 -5.46 7.81
N LEU A 12 -5.53 -4.99 6.71
CA LEU A 12 -4.47 -5.76 6.05
C LEU A 12 -3.25 -5.96 6.96
N PHE A 13 -2.87 -4.95 7.75
CA PHE A 13 -1.81 -5.09 8.75
C PHE A 13 -2.19 -6.08 9.86
N ALA A 14 -3.43 -6.05 10.35
CA ALA A 14 -3.91 -6.97 11.36
C ALA A 14 -3.94 -8.43 10.84
N VAL A 15 -4.46 -8.65 9.64
CA VAL A 15 -4.50 -9.98 9.00
C VAL A 15 -3.09 -10.48 8.69
N GLY A 16 -2.26 -9.65 8.09
CA GLY A 16 -0.90 -10.01 7.73
C GLY A 16 -0.03 -10.33 8.95
N SER A 17 -0.10 -9.52 10.01
CA SER A 17 0.59 -9.81 11.27
C SER A 17 0.04 -11.07 11.95
N TYR A 18 -1.27 -11.28 11.98
CA TYR A 18 -1.87 -12.52 12.49
C TYR A 18 -1.32 -13.76 11.77
N LEU A 19 -1.25 -13.73 10.44
CA LEU A 19 -0.73 -14.84 9.63
C LEU A 19 0.77 -15.10 9.87
N LEU A 20 1.57 -14.06 10.16
CA LEU A 20 3.00 -14.23 10.50
C LEU A 20 3.20 -15.00 11.81
N LEU A 21 2.25 -14.91 12.74
CA LEU A 21 2.32 -15.63 14.02
C LEU A 21 1.90 -17.09 13.89
N GLU A 22 1.41 -17.54 12.72
CA GLU A 22 0.96 -18.92 12.55
C GLU A 22 2.13 -19.90 12.39
N ARG A 23 1.93 -21.14 12.86
CA ARG A 23 2.92 -22.23 12.81
C ARG A 23 3.26 -22.68 11.39
N SER A 24 2.35 -22.51 10.45
CA SER A 24 2.50 -23.02 9.08
C SER A 24 3.28 -22.06 8.22
N VAL A 25 4.35 -22.52 7.59
CA VAL A 25 5.20 -21.72 6.70
C VAL A 25 4.39 -21.10 5.55
N THR A 26 3.44 -21.82 4.96
CA THR A 26 2.57 -21.28 3.91
C THR A 26 1.76 -20.10 4.40
N ARG A 27 1.26 -20.16 5.63
CA ARG A 27 0.50 -19.07 6.25
C ARG A 27 1.40 -17.87 6.55
N VAL A 28 2.63 -18.10 7.02
CA VAL A 28 3.64 -17.05 7.20
C VAL A 28 3.97 -16.37 5.86
N ILE A 29 4.16 -17.13 4.77
CA ILE A 29 4.40 -16.58 3.43
C ILE A 29 3.22 -15.71 2.97
N LEU A 30 1.99 -16.17 3.17
CA LEU A 30 0.78 -15.37 2.89
C LEU A 30 0.74 -14.11 3.76
N GLY A 31 1.17 -14.19 5.01
CA GLY A 31 1.30 -13.03 5.90
C GLY A 31 2.23 -11.96 5.33
N PHE A 32 3.43 -12.35 4.88
CA PHE A 32 4.35 -11.42 4.20
C PHE A 32 3.77 -10.85 2.90
N TYR A 33 3.09 -11.66 2.09
CA TYR A 33 2.43 -11.22 0.87
C TYR A 33 1.37 -10.13 1.15
N VAL A 34 0.50 -10.37 2.13
CA VAL A 34 -0.55 -9.42 2.53
C VAL A 34 0.06 -8.15 3.13
N LEU A 35 1.08 -8.27 3.99
CA LEU A 35 1.78 -7.11 4.56
C LEU A 35 2.44 -6.24 3.49
N GLY A 36 3.03 -6.85 2.46
CA GLY A 36 3.60 -6.11 1.32
C GLY A 36 2.56 -5.23 0.64
N HIS A 37 1.36 -5.75 0.40
CA HIS A 37 0.25 -4.96 -0.13
C HIS A 37 -0.21 -3.86 0.83
N ALA A 38 -0.27 -4.16 2.13
CA ALA A 38 -0.62 -3.17 3.16
C ALA A 38 0.36 -1.98 3.17
N VAL A 39 1.66 -2.26 3.08
CA VAL A 39 2.73 -1.24 3.03
C VAL A 39 2.61 -0.41 1.76
N ASN A 40 2.37 -1.02 0.60
CA ASN A 40 2.21 -0.28 -0.65
C ASN A 40 1.02 0.71 -0.58
N LEU A 41 -0.10 0.27 0.00
CA LEU A 41 -1.25 1.16 0.23
C LEU A 41 -0.96 2.25 1.25
N LEU A 42 -0.22 1.92 2.32
CA LEU A 42 0.20 2.91 3.32
C LEU A 42 1.08 4.00 2.69
N LEU A 43 2.03 3.62 1.83
CA LEU A 43 2.89 4.57 1.12
C LEU A 43 2.07 5.48 0.21
N LEU A 44 1.13 4.91 -0.56
CA LEU A 44 0.24 5.69 -1.42
C LEU A 44 -0.65 6.64 -0.59
N TYR A 45 -1.22 6.16 0.51
CA TYR A 45 -2.06 6.94 1.40
C TYR A 45 -1.30 8.08 2.07
N ALA A 46 -0.08 7.81 2.56
CA ALA A 46 0.79 8.81 3.18
C ALA A 46 1.24 9.88 2.19
N GLY A 47 1.53 9.49 0.94
CA GLY A 47 1.90 10.40 -0.14
C GLY A 47 0.72 11.07 -0.85
N SER A 48 -0.52 10.81 -0.44
CA SER A 48 -1.73 11.31 -1.14
C SER A 48 -1.99 12.80 -0.89
N ALA A 49 -1.11 13.65 -1.42
CA ALA A 49 -1.40 15.06 -1.57
C ALA A 49 -2.31 15.27 -2.79
N PRO A 50 -3.45 15.98 -2.66
CA PRO A 50 -4.23 16.39 -3.81
C PRO A 50 -3.38 17.30 -4.71
N GLY A 51 -3.21 16.93 -5.96
CA GLY A 51 -2.39 17.68 -6.90
C GLY A 51 -2.42 17.11 -8.31
N PRO A 52 -1.97 17.89 -9.31
CA PRO A 52 -1.79 17.40 -10.67
C PRO A 52 -0.75 16.28 -10.70
N PRO A 53 -0.85 15.34 -11.66
CA PRO A 53 0.12 14.26 -11.78
C PRO A 53 1.53 14.82 -11.99
N PRO A 54 2.55 14.21 -11.36
CA PRO A 54 3.92 14.73 -11.40
C PRO A 54 4.55 14.72 -12.80
N PHE A 55 4.03 13.92 -13.73
CA PHE A 55 4.45 13.89 -15.13
C PHE A 55 3.26 14.21 -16.04
N THR A 56 3.34 15.31 -16.78
CA THR A 56 2.28 15.78 -17.71
C THR A 56 2.63 15.61 -19.18
N GLY A 57 3.79 15.03 -19.51
CA GLY A 57 4.11 14.59 -20.88
C GLY A 57 4.32 15.71 -21.90
N GLU A 58 4.38 16.98 -21.51
CA GLU A 58 4.76 18.06 -22.42
C GLU A 58 6.26 18.00 -22.71
N GLN A 59 6.66 17.10 -23.62
CA GLN A 59 7.92 17.24 -24.32
C GLN A 59 7.78 18.42 -25.29
N ARG A 60 7.92 19.65 -24.77
CA ARG A 60 8.15 20.80 -25.65
C ARG A 60 9.46 20.53 -26.38
N PRO A 61 9.44 20.36 -27.72
CA PRO A 61 10.67 20.26 -28.49
C PRO A 61 11.48 21.53 -28.18
N ALA A 62 12.73 21.36 -27.74
CA ALA A 62 13.64 22.47 -27.61
C ALA A 62 14.01 22.92 -29.03
N ASP A 63 13.61 24.15 -29.36
CA ASP A 63 14.11 24.92 -30.49
C ASP A 63 15.65 24.98 -30.51
#